data_AF-A0A378WDQ8-F1
#
_entry.id   AF-A0A378WDQ8-F1
#
_cell.length_a   1.000
_cell.length_b   1.000
_cell.length_c   1.000
_cell.angle_alpha   90.00
_cell.angle_beta   90.00
_cell.angle_gamma   90.00
#
_symmetry.space_group_name_H-M   'P 1'
#
loop_
_entity.id
_entity.type
_entity.pdbx_description
1 polymer ?
#
loop_
_entity_poly.entity_id
_entity_poly.type
_entity_poly.pdbx_seq_one_letter_code
_entity_poly.pdbx_strand_id
1 'polypeptide(L)'
;MVRIEDAGVFPVEVEVGMMFEADDPETGDVVVYRVTDVADGKAVVDGNHPLAGMKIRFKATVESVRDASDEEIAHGHVHGPHGHHHH
;
A
#
# COMPACT_ATOMS: atom_id res chain seq x y z
N MET A 1 5.44 -9.84 0.66
CA MET A 1 5.78 -10.71 -0.48
C MET A 1 7.09 -10.21 -1.07
N VAL A 2 8.09 -11.07 -1.21
CA VAL A 2 9.40 -10.72 -1.81
C VAL A 2 9.59 -11.59 -3.05
N ARG A 3 10.01 -10.99 -4.17
CA ARG A 3 10.24 -11.67 -5.46
C ARG A 3 11.60 -11.24 -6.04
N ILE A 4 12.13 -12.07 -6.93
CA ILE A 4 13.37 -11.79 -7.67
C ILE A 4 13.00 -11.81 -9.15
N GLU A 5 13.26 -10.70 -9.83
CA GLU A 5 12.95 -10.53 -11.25
C GLU A 5 14.22 -10.21 -12.03
N ASP A 6 14.23 -10.53 -13.31
CA ASP A 6 15.33 -10.15 -14.20
C ASP A 6 15.27 -8.63 -14.46
N ALA A 7 16.39 -7.91 -14.34
CA ALA A 7 16.39 -6.46 -14.50
C ALA A 7 15.94 -6.02 -15.90
N GLY A 8 16.08 -6.89 -16.91
CA GLY A 8 15.66 -6.61 -18.28
C GLY A 8 14.14 -6.62 -18.52
N VAL A 9 13.33 -7.06 -17.56
CA VAL A 9 11.85 -7.01 -17.69
C VAL A 9 11.29 -5.62 -17.42
N PHE A 10 12.06 -4.78 -16.74
CA PHE A 10 11.64 -3.42 -16.41
C PHE A 10 11.86 -2.48 -17.61
N PRO A 11 10.94 -1.54 -17.86
CA PRO A 11 11.02 -0.65 -19.02
C PRO A 11 12.14 0.40 -18.91
N VAL A 12 12.74 0.53 -17.73
CA VAL A 12 13.81 1.49 -17.40
C VAL A 12 14.87 0.80 -16.58
N GLU A 13 16.06 1.40 -16.51
CA GLU A 13 17.13 0.94 -15.63
C GLU A 13 16.67 1.00 -14.16
N VAL A 14 16.91 -0.09 -13.43
CA VAL A 14 16.37 -0.29 -12.08
C VAL A 14 17.40 0.08 -11.02
N GLU A 15 17.00 0.90 -10.06
CA GLU A 15 17.81 1.29 -8.92
C GLU A 15 17.14 0.93 -7.59
N VAL A 16 17.96 0.70 -6.56
CA VAL A 16 17.47 0.44 -5.19
C VAL A 16 16.65 1.62 -4.68
N GLY A 17 15.47 1.33 -4.12
CA GLY A 17 14.54 2.33 -3.62
C GLY A 17 13.47 2.76 -4.62
N MET A 18 13.60 2.44 -5.91
CA MET A 18 12.53 2.64 -6.89
C MET A 18 11.27 1.86 -6.52
N MET A 19 10.10 2.38 -6.90
CA MET A 19 8.81 1.76 -6.69
C MET A 19 8.07 1.56 -8.01
N PHE A 20 7.38 0.44 -8.16
CA PHE A 20 6.64 0.06 -9.35
C PHE A 20 5.29 -0.52 -8.98
N GLU A 21 4.29 -0.25 -9.81
CA GLU A 21 2.99 -0.91 -9.75
C GLU A 21 3.02 -2.13 -10.67
N ALA A 22 2.54 -3.26 -10.18
CA ALA A 22 2.37 -4.48 -10.98
C ALA A 22 1.08 -5.18 -10.57
N ASP A 23 0.41 -5.77 -11.55
CA ASP A 23 -0.75 -6.62 -11.32
C ASP A 23 -0.32 -7.90 -10.59
N ASP A 24 -1.00 -8.23 -9.49
CA ASP A 24 -0.85 -9.52 -8.83
C ASP A 24 -1.54 -10.59 -9.69
N PRO A 25 -0.80 -11.58 -10.24
CA PRO A 25 -1.40 -12.60 -11.11
C PRO A 25 -2.35 -13.54 -10.37
N GLU A 26 -2.33 -13.61 -9.04
CA GLU A 26 -3.23 -14.45 -8.25
C GLU A 26 -4.53 -13.73 -7.88
N THR A 27 -4.44 -12.46 -7.47
CA THR A 27 -5.61 -11.70 -6.99
C THR A 27 -6.20 -10.75 -8.03
N GLY A 28 -5.41 -10.35 -9.04
CA GLY A 28 -5.76 -9.32 -10.01
C GLY A 28 -5.67 -7.90 -9.46
N ASP A 29 -5.17 -7.71 -8.24
CA ASP A 29 -5.00 -6.39 -7.62
C ASP A 29 -3.70 -5.72 -8.08
N VAL A 30 -3.68 -4.39 -8.10
CA VAL A 30 -2.44 -3.63 -8.32
C VAL A 30 -1.64 -3.59 -7.00
N VAL A 31 -0.44 -4.14 -7.03
CA VAL A 31 0.49 -4.15 -5.90
C VAL A 31 1.66 -3.23 -6.18
N VAL A 32 2.00 -2.38 -5.20
CA VAL A 32 3.21 -1.55 -5.24
C VAL A 32 4.38 -2.34 -4.70
N TYR A 33 5.42 -2.50 -5.51
CA TYR A 33 6.67 -3.14 -5.16
C TYR A 33 7.77 -2.10 -5.00
N ARG A 34 8.64 -2.25 -4.00
CA ARG A 34 9.87 -1.48 -3.84
C ARG A 34 11.08 -2.34 -4.15
N VAL A 35 12.01 -1.82 -4.92
CA VAL A 35 13.31 -2.46 -5.16
C VAL A 35 14.16 -2.35 -3.90
N THR A 36 14.58 -3.49 -3.37
CA THR A 36 15.39 -3.56 -2.15
C THR A 36 16.85 -3.88 -2.45
N ASP A 37 17.13 -4.51 -3.59
CA ASP A 37 18.50 -4.83 -4.03
C ASP A 37 18.56 -5.02 -5.56
N VAL A 38 19.72 -4.77 -6.16
CA VAL A 38 20.01 -5.04 -7.58
C VAL A 38 21.42 -5.62 -7.71
N ALA A 39 21.52 -6.87 -8.16
CA ALA A 39 22.79 -7.57 -8.32
C ALA A 39 22.71 -8.59 -9.46
N ASP A 40 23.82 -8.81 -10.16
CA ASP A 40 23.95 -9.83 -11.21
C ASP A 40 22.85 -9.79 -12.29
N GLY A 41 22.40 -8.59 -12.66
CA GLY A 41 21.32 -8.40 -13.64
C GLY A 41 19.92 -8.78 -13.12
N LYS A 42 19.76 -8.90 -11.80
CA LYS A 42 18.48 -9.22 -11.14
C LYS A 42 18.12 -8.15 -10.13
N ALA A 43 16.83 -7.87 -10.02
CA ALA A 43 16.26 -6.97 -9.03
C ALA A 43 15.47 -7.75 -7.99
N VAL A 44 15.69 -7.44 -6.71
CA VAL A 44 14.87 -7.95 -5.60
C VAL A 44 13.78 -6.92 -5.32
N VAL A 45 12.52 -7.35 -5.37
CA VAL A 45 11.36 -6.49 -5.18
C VAL A 45 10.52 -6.96 -3.99
N ASP A 46 10.09 -6.00 -3.17
CA ASP A 46 9.29 -6.23 -1.97
C ASP A 46 7.94 -5.51 -2.09
N GLY A 47 6.86 -6.28 -2.15
CA GLY A 47 5.48 -5.79 -2.21
C GLY A 47 4.79 -5.73 -0.84
N ASN A 48 5.52 -5.92 0.26
CA ASN A 48 4.96 -5.68 1.58
C ASN A 48 4.72 -4.18 1.81
N HIS A 49 3.67 -3.85 2.57
CA HIS A 49 3.48 -2.50 3.09
C HIS A 49 4.77 -2.01 3.80
N PRO A 50 5.19 -0.74 3.69
CA PRO A 50 6.45 -0.24 4.26
C PRO A 50 6.65 -0.49 5.76
N LEU A 51 5.55 -0.69 6.50
CA LEU A 51 5.53 -0.97 7.94
C LEU A 51 5.34 -2.46 8.28
N ALA A 52 5.24 -3.34 7.30
CA ALA A 52 5.10 -4.78 7.53
C ALA A 52 6.31 -5.34 8.30
N GLY A 53 6.05 -6.18 9.29
CA GLY A 53 7.09 -6.73 10.17
C GLY A 53 7.63 -5.73 11.21
N MET A 54 7.25 -4.45 11.16
CA MET A 54 7.64 -3.46 12.16
C MET A 54 6.65 -3.44 13.33
N LYS A 55 7.17 -3.34 14.56
CA LYS A 55 6.34 -3.03 15.73
C LYS A 55 5.98 -1.55 15.72
N ILE A 56 4.72 -1.23 15.44
CA ILE A 56 4.24 0.15 15.49
C ILE A 56 3.79 0.47 16.92
N ARG A 57 4.37 1.51 17.52
CA ARG A 57 3.94 2.02 18.84
C ARG A 57 3.10 3.28 18.65
N PHE A 58 1.81 3.16 18.91
CA PHE A 58 0.91 4.29 18.91
C PHE A 58 0.86 4.97 20.29
N LYS A 59 0.78 6.29 20.29
CA LYS A 59 0.39 7.10 21.45
C LYS A 59 -0.72 8.02 20.96
N ALA A 60 -1.94 7.79 21.44
CA ALA A 60 -3.12 8.54 21.03
C ALA A 60 -3.99 8.87 22.25
N THR A 61 -4.81 9.90 22.10
CA THR A 61 -5.84 10.31 23.07
C THR A 61 -7.19 10.22 22.38
N VAL A 62 -8.21 9.70 23.06
CA VAL A 62 -9.58 9.70 22.53
C VAL A 62 -10.15 11.10 22.75
N GLU A 63 -10.47 11.81 21.67
CA GLU A 63 -11.01 13.17 21.73
C GLU A 63 -12.53 13.20 21.88
N SER A 64 -13.24 12.32 21.17
CA SER A 64 -14.70 12.21 21.25
C SER A 64 -15.18 10.83 20.79
N VAL A 65 -16.40 10.47 21.21
CA VAL A 65 -17.12 9.25 20.79
C VAL A 65 -18.56 9.64 20.50
N ARG A 66 -19.11 9.15 19.40
CA ARG A 66 -20.52 9.31 19.02
C ARG A 66 -21.00 8.07 18.27
N ASP A 67 -22.31 7.92 18.16
CA ASP A 67 -22.89 6.92 17.27
C ASP A 67 -22.67 7.32 15.80
N ALA A 68 -22.48 6.32 14.95
CA ALA A 68 -22.43 6.50 13.50
C ALA A 68 -23.84 6.75 12.95
N SER A 69 -23.97 7.58 11.91
CA SER A 69 -25.25 7.72 11.20
C SER A 69 -25.54 6.49 10.33
N ASP A 70 -26.80 6.32 9.92
CA ASP A 70 -27.20 5.22 9.01
C ASP A 70 -26.40 5.24 7.69
N GLU A 71 -26.07 6.44 7.19
CA GLU A 71 -25.26 6.62 5.98
C GLU A 71 -23.80 6.19 6.19
N GLU A 72 -23.19 6.55 7.32
CA GLU A 72 -21.82 6.14 7.67
C GLU A 72 -21.72 4.63 7.84
N ILE A 73 -22.75 4.01 8.42
CA ILE A 73 -22.83 2.54 8.53
C ILE A 73 -22.95 1.92 7.13
N ALA A 74 -23.80 2.46 6.26
CA ALA A 74 -23.97 1.96 4.90
C ALA A 74 -22.69 2.10 4.05
N HIS A 75 -21.91 3.18 4.26
CA HIS A 75 -20.70 3.45 3.48
C HIS A 75 -19.42 2.87 4.12
N GLY A 76 -19.46 2.45 5.39
CA GLY A 76 -18.34 1.85 6.11
C GLY A 76 -17.22 2.82 6.51
N HIS A 77 -17.46 4.13 6.43
CA HIS A 77 -16.49 5.16 6.83
C HIS A 77 -17.19 6.42 7.36
N VAL A 78 -16.44 7.22 8.14
CA VAL A 78 -16.93 8.47 8.72
C VAL A 78 -17.14 9.52 7.63
N HIS A 79 -18.25 10.26 7.72
CA HIS A 79 -18.47 11.46 6.93
C HIS A 79 -18.06 12.67 7.78
N GLY A 80 -16.93 13.26 7.44
CA GLY A 80 -16.46 14.48 8.11
C GLY A 80 -17.37 15.68 7.81
N PRO A 81 -17.15 16.83 8.47
CA PRO A 81 -17.87 18.08 8.17
C PRO A 81 -17.71 18.61 6.73
N HIS A 82 -16.87 17.96 5.91
CA HIS A 82 -16.67 18.25 4.48
C HIS A 82 -16.94 16.99 3.60
N GLY A 83 -17.59 15.96 4.14
CA GLY A 83 -17.96 14.75 3.42
C GLY A 83 -18.95 15.09 2.31
N HIS A 84 -18.57 14.81 1.07
CA HIS A 84 -19.37 15.09 -0.11
C HIS A 84 -20.69 14.31 -0.02
N HIS A 85 -21.80 15.03 0.15
CA HIS A 85 -23.12 14.52 -0.15
C HIS A 85 -23.17 14.16 -1.64
N HIS A 86 -23.03 12.89 -1.96
CA HIS A 86 -23.42 12.39 -3.27
C HIS A 86 -24.93 12.22 -3.24
N HIS A 87 -25.59 13.04 -4.07
CA HIS A 87 -27.03 13.05 -4.29
C HIS A 87 -27.46 11.91 -5.22
#